data_AF-A0A7K9SZ37-F1
#
_entry.id   AF-A0A7K9SZ37-F1
#
_cell.length_a   1.000
_cell.length_b   1.000
_cell.length_c   1.000
_cell.angle_alpha   90.00
_cell.angle_beta   90.00
_cell.angle_gamma   90.00
#
_symmetry.space_group_name_H-M   'P 1'
#
loop_
_entity.id
_entity.type
_entity.pdbx_description
1 polymer ?
#
loop_
_entity_poly.entity_id
_entity_poly.type
_entity_poly.pdbx_seq_one_letter_code
_entity_poly.pdbx_strand_id
1 'polypeptide(L)' 'AGEHPNICVECGKSFAQSAALLAHRRSHGGQKPFACLDCGKSFGLSANLLRHRRGAHAAGTPQSCRDCGKEVGAT' A
#
# COMPACT_ATOMS: atom_id res chain seq x y z
N ALA A 1 7.29 8.03 -32.34
CA ALA A 1 7.46 6.97 -31.33
C ALA A 1 7.27 7.63 -29.97
N GLY A 2 6.25 7.23 -29.21
CA GLY A 2 5.88 7.92 -27.97
C GLY A 2 6.82 7.55 -26.84
N GLU A 3 7.82 8.39 -26.58
CA GLU A 3 8.62 8.30 -25.37
C GLU A 3 7.68 8.51 -24.18
N HIS A 4 7.45 7.45 -23.41
CA HIS A 4 6.91 7.55 -22.07
C HIS A 4 8.11 7.73 -21.13
N PRO A 5 8.58 8.96 -20.82
CA PRO A 5 9.82 9.13 -20.04
C PRO A 5 9.67 8.60 -18.61
N ASN A 6 8.45 8.42 -18.14
CA ASN A 6 8.14 8.01 -16.77
C ASN A 6 8.15 6.48 -16.65
N ILE A 7 9.34 5.88 -16.82
CA ILE A 7 9.57 4.45 -16.62
C ILE A 7 10.07 4.22 -15.20
N CYS A 8 9.51 3.21 -14.53
CA CYS A 8 10.04 2.73 -13.26
C CYS A 8 11.32 1.95 -13.51
N VAL A 9 12.44 2.42 -12.95
CA VAL A 9 13.73 1.75 -13.06
C VAL A 9 13.78 0.41 -12.30
N GLU A 10 12.88 0.20 -11.34
CA GLU A 10 12.87 -1.01 -10.51
C GLU A 10 12.10 -2.17 -11.16
N CYS A 11 11.13 -1.90 -12.04
CA CYS A 11 10.36 -2.97 -12.71
C CYS A 11 10.04 -2.74 -14.20
N GLY A 12 10.54 -1.66 -14.79
CA GLY A 12 10.37 -1.34 -16.21
C GLY A 12 8.96 -0.87 -16.62
N LYS A 13 8.02 -0.71 -15.68
CA LYS A 13 6.66 -0.24 -15.99
C LYS A 13 6.67 1.22 -16.43
N SER A 14 5.96 1.52 -17.52
CA SER A 14 5.79 2.88 -18.02
C SER A 14 4.47 3.50 -17.58
N PHE A 15 4.50 4.81 -17.33
CA PHE A 15 3.36 5.59 -16.90
C PHE A 15 3.18 6.82 -17.80
N ALA A 16 1.92 7.19 -18.04
CA ALA A 16 1.59 8.38 -18.81
C ALA A 16 1.95 9.70 -18.07
N GLN A 17 2.07 9.65 -16.74
CA GLN A 17 2.30 10.83 -15.90
C GLN A 17 3.37 10.55 -14.82
N SER A 18 4.19 11.55 -14.51
CA SER A 18 5.23 11.47 -13.47
C SER A 18 4.65 11.25 -12.07
N ALA A 19 3.48 11.82 -11.78
CA ALA A 19 2.77 11.59 -10.51
C ALA A 19 2.35 10.12 -10.32
N ALA A 20 1.94 9.44 -11.40
CA ALA A 20 1.61 8.02 -11.37
C ALA A 20 2.86 7.15 -11.15
N LEU A 21 3.97 7.49 -11.82
CA LEU A 21 5.27 6.85 -11.58
C LEU A 21 5.73 7.04 -10.12
N LEU A 22 5.61 8.24 -9.56
CA LEU A 22 6.02 8.53 -8.18
C LEU A 22 5.15 7.77 -7.17
N ALA A 23 3.84 7.68 -7.42
CA ALA A 23 2.93 6.86 -6.62
C ALA A 23 3.28 5.37 -6.70
N HIS A 24 3.60 4.89 -7.91
CA HIS A 24 4.06 3.53 -8.13
C HIS A 24 5.42 3.24 -7.49
N ARG A 25 6.38 4.17 -7.50
CA ARG A 25 7.67 3.98 -6.81
C ARG A 25 7.51 3.75 -5.31
N ARG A 26 6.47 4.31 -4.69
CA ARG A 26 6.13 4.04 -3.28
C ARG A 26 5.64 2.60 -3.05
N SER A 27 5.15 1.89 -4.09
CA SER A 27 4.81 0.48 -3.97
C SER A 27 6.05 -0.43 -3.92
N HIS A 28 7.17 -0.02 -4.56
CA HIS A 28 8.43 -0.78 -4.50
C HIS A 28 9.05 -0.74 -3.11
N GLY A 29 9.14 0.45 -2.50
CA GLY A 29 9.73 0.58 -1.17
C GLY A 29 8.86 0.07 -0.01
N GLY A 30 7.66 -0.46 -0.27
CA GLY A 30 6.72 -0.86 0.76
C GLY A 30 6.35 0.27 1.75
N GLN A 31 6.69 1.53 1.43
CA GLN A 31 6.53 2.67 2.33
C GLN A 31 5.06 3.03 2.40
N LYS A 32 4.39 2.31 3.29
CA LYS A 32 3.01 2.51 3.68
C LYS A 32 3.07 3.20 5.05
N PRO A 33 3.24 4.54 5.10
CA PRO A 33 3.54 5.26 6.33
C PRO A 33 2.42 5.17 7.38
N PHE A 34 1.23 4.71 6.97
CA PHE A 34 0.08 4.55 7.84
C PHE A 34 -0.06 3.09 8.26
N ALA A 35 0.58 2.69 9.36
CA ALA A 35 0.44 1.35 9.93
C ALA A 35 -0.73 1.25 10.91
N CYS A 36 -1.46 0.13 10.86
CA CYS A 36 -2.42 -0.24 11.88
C CYS A 36 -1.69 -0.78 13.10
N LEU A 37 -1.89 -0.16 14.26
CA LEU A 37 -1.26 -0.59 15.52
C LEU A 37 -1.87 -1.87 16.10
N ASP A 38 -3.08 -2.24 15.66
CA ASP A 38 -3.78 -3.45 16.14
C ASP A 38 -3.23 -4.73 15.48
N CYS A 39 -2.73 -4.63 14.25
CA CYS A 39 -2.34 -5.79 13.44
C CYS A 39 -1.08 -5.61 12.58
N GLY A 40 -0.42 -4.46 12.63
CA GLY A 40 0.79 -4.15 11.87
C GLY A 40 0.59 -3.89 10.37
N LYS A 41 -0.63 -4.05 9.82
CA LYS A 41 -0.90 -3.82 8.39
C LYS A 41 -0.65 -2.36 8.02
N SER A 42 0.16 -2.15 7.00
CA SER A 42 0.51 -0.83 6.52
C SER A 42 -0.38 -0.41 5.34
N PHE A 43 -0.72 0.87 5.25
CA PHE A 43 -1.51 1.49 4.18
C PHE A 43 -0.76 2.70 3.58
N GLY A 44 -0.94 2.93 2.28
CA GLY A 44 -0.39 4.11 1.60
C GLY A 44 -1.17 5.41 1.86
N LEU A 45 -2.37 5.32 2.44
CA LEU A 45 -3.27 6.44 2.71
C LEU A 45 -3.92 6.30 4.09
N SER A 46 -4.03 7.42 4.82
CA SER A 46 -4.66 7.48 6.15
C SER A 46 -6.15 7.10 6.13
N ALA A 47 -6.89 7.49 5.09
CA ALA A 47 -8.31 7.13 4.93
C ALA A 47 -8.51 5.61 4.83
N ASN A 48 -7.58 4.90 4.17
CA ASN A 48 -7.64 3.44 4.06
C ASN A 48 -7.36 2.76 5.41
N LEU A 49 -6.40 3.29 6.18
CA LEU A 49 -6.15 2.83 7.56
C LEU A 49 -7.37 3.05 8.46
N LEU A 50 -8.02 4.21 8.38
CA LEU A 50 -9.18 4.52 9.21
C LEU A 50 -10.38 3.61 8.91
N ARG A 51 -10.67 3.40 7.61
CA ARG A 51 -11.72 2.45 7.17
C ARG A 51 -11.40 1.03 7.61
N HIS A 52 -10.14 0.63 7.48
CA HIS A 52 -9.68 -0.67 7.94
C HIS A 52 -9.89 -0.84 9.45
N ARG A 53 -9.41 0.09 10.28
CA ARG A 53 -9.55 0.04 11.73
C ARG A 53 -11.01 -0.05 12.16
N ARG A 54 -11.90 0.72 11.51
CA ARG A 54 -13.32 0.75 11.85
C ARG A 54 -14.07 -0.54 11.50
N GLY A 55 -13.71 -1.19 10.40
CA GLY A 55 -14.38 -2.41 9.92
C GLY A 55 -13.76 -3.72 10.39
N ALA A 56 -12.44 -3.75 10.59
CA ALA A 56 -11.69 -4.94 10.98
C ALA A 56 -11.39 -5.02 12.49
N HIS A 57 -11.40 -3.89 13.20
CA HIS A 57 -11.04 -3.78 14.62
C HIS A 57 -12.11 -2.98 15.39
N ALA A 58 -13.39 -3.29 15.17
CA ALA A 58 -14.48 -2.71 15.94
C ALA A 58 -14.52 -3.33 17.34
N ALA A 59 -14.64 -2.48 18.38
CA ALA A 59 -14.71 -2.91 19.77
C ALA A 59 -15.92 -3.86 19.97
N GLY A 60 -15.64 -5.16 20.09
CA GLY A 60 -16.63 -6.19 20.41
C GLY A 60 -16.79 -7.32 19.40
N THR A 61 -16.15 -7.27 18.22
CA THR A 61 -16.18 -8.42 17.29
C THR A 61 -14.84 -9.15 17.27
N PRO A 62 -14.75 -10.39 17.80
CA PRO A 62 -13.56 -11.24 17.66
C PRO A 62 -13.47 -11.81 16.24
N GLN A 63 -13.76 -11.01 15.20
CA GLN A 63 -13.59 -11.46 13.83
C GLN A 63 -12.14 -11.22 13.44
N SER A 64 -11.30 -12.13 13.98
CA SER A 64 -9.92 -12.40 13.62
C SER A 64 -9.61 -11.91 12.22
N CYS A 65 -8.76 -10.88 12.12
CA CYS A 65 -8.35 -10.32 10.85
C CYS A 65 -7.52 -11.37 10.09
N ARG A 66 -8.19 -12.31 9.42
CA ARG A 66 -7.60 -13.45 8.71
C ARG A 66 -6.77 -13.01 7.50
N ASP A 67 -7.03 -11.79 7.04
CA ASP A 67 -6.28 -11.14 5.97
C ASP A 67 -5.17 -10.21 6.52
N CYS A 68 -5.15 -9.89 7.83
CA CYS A 68 -4.08 -9.11 8.44
C CYS A 68 -2.82 -9.96 8.60
N GLY A 69 -2.01 -10.02 7.55
CA GLY A 69 -0.73 -10.71 7.62
C GLY A 69 -0.14 -11.19 6.30
N LYS A 70 -0.61 -10.72 5.14
CA LYS A 70 0.18 -10.80 3.91
C LYS A 70 0.27 -9.38 3.39
N GLU A 71 1.40 -8.70 3.49
CA GLU A 71 2.72 -9.10 3.04
C GLU A 71 3.80 -8.42 3.91
N VAL A 72 4.48 -9.20 4.76
CA VAL A 72 5.86 -8.90 5.11
C VAL A 72 6.72 -9.57 4.03
N GLY A 73 7.59 -8.77 3.42
CA GLY A 73 8.68 -9.09 2.49
C GLY A 73 8.65 -10.40 1.70
N ALA A 74 8.76 -10.28 0.38
CA ALA A 74 9.49 -11.27 -0.40
C ALA A 74 10.24 -10.56 -1.54
N THR A 75 11.56 -10.52 -1.37
CA THR A 75 12.64 -10.38 -2.37
C THR A 75 12.65 -9.15 -3.27
#